data_AF-A0A4U9U0W4-F1
#
_entry.id   AF-A0A4U9U0W4-F1
#
_cell.length_a   1.000
_cell.length_b   1.000
_cell.length_c   1.000
_cell.angle_alpha   90.00
_cell.angle_beta   90.00
_cell.angle_gamma   90.00
#
_symmetry.space_group_name_H-M   'P 1'
#
loop_
_entity.id
_entity.type
_entity.pdbx_description
1 polymer ?
#
loop_
_entity_poly.entity_id
_entity_poly.type
_entity_poly.pdbx_seq_one_letter_code
_entity_poly.pdbx_strand_id
1 'polypeptide(L)'
;MNDPSLLYGHSVKSEMAIPQSGWYITGEVQEPLLIYWRTIGSETIGFRVPYIKLLSDVINAVNFDFGRDTLVLVENGRLLYQSNPYVELGNLQPLAEQSLPYPLTGWQVSYYGKAASTTAVYLWGGAFILLMLAIMA
;
A
#
# COMPACT_ATOMS: atom_id res chain seq x y z
N MET A 1 -10.16 -13.55 -24.66
CA MET A 1 -10.11 -14.24 -23.36
C MET A 1 -8.77 -14.92 -23.25
N ASN A 2 -7.82 -14.26 -22.59
CA ASN A 2 -6.59 -14.85 -22.09
C ASN A 2 -6.14 -13.86 -21.02
N ASP A 3 -6.28 -14.24 -19.75
CA ASP A 3 -5.69 -13.51 -18.63
C ASP A 3 -4.48 -14.32 -18.16
N PRO A 4 -3.31 -14.08 -18.76
CA PRO A 4 -2.08 -14.63 -18.25
C PRO A 4 -1.80 -13.82 -16.99
N SER A 5 -2.17 -14.38 -15.84
CA SER A 5 -1.63 -13.96 -14.55
C SER A 5 -0.11 -14.08 -14.65
N LEU A 6 0.50 -13.00 -15.11
CA LEU A 6 1.87 -12.92 -15.51
C LEU A 6 2.71 -13.18 -14.26
N LEU A 7 3.32 -14.36 -14.28
CA LEU A 7 4.47 -14.79 -13.50
C LEU A 7 5.64 -13.81 -13.73
N TYR A 8 5.53 -12.56 -13.28
CA TYR A 8 6.67 -11.65 -13.16
C TYR A 8 7.16 -11.65 -11.71
N GLY A 9 7.59 -12.83 -11.29
CA GLY A 9 8.59 -12.96 -10.23
C GLY A 9 9.96 -12.74 -10.88
N HIS A 10 10.60 -11.63 -10.55
CA HIS A 10 11.93 -11.23 -11.01
C HIS A 10 12.95 -12.38 -10.91
N SER A 11 13.19 -13.11 -12.00
CA SER A 11 14.37 -13.95 -12.21
C SER A 11 14.52 -14.21 -13.70
N VAL A 12 15.32 -13.39 -14.38
CA VAL A 12 15.79 -13.66 -15.73
C VAL A 12 16.77 -14.82 -15.67
N LYS A 13 16.27 -16.06 -15.59
CA LYS A 13 17.03 -17.28 -15.86
C LYS A 13 16.14 -18.33 -16.52
N SER A 14 16.26 -18.39 -17.84
CA SER A 14 15.86 -19.50 -18.73
C SER A 14 14.35 -19.78 -18.84
N GLU A 15 13.83 -19.69 -20.06
CA GLU A 15 12.44 -20.03 -20.44
C GLU A 15 12.06 -21.51 -20.18
N MET A 16 13.02 -22.35 -19.76
CA MET A 16 12.83 -23.77 -19.41
C MET A 16 13.02 -24.09 -17.92
N ALA A 17 13.22 -23.09 -17.06
CA ALA A 17 13.40 -23.33 -15.64
C ALA A 17 12.04 -23.62 -14.97
N ILE A 18 11.85 -24.84 -14.46
CA ILE A 18 10.74 -25.15 -13.56
C ILE A 18 10.91 -24.27 -12.32
N PRO A 19 9.95 -23.39 -11.99
CA PRO A 19 10.07 -22.51 -10.84
C PRO A 19 10.30 -23.35 -9.58
N GLN A 20 11.32 -22.98 -8.80
CA GLN A 20 11.69 -23.70 -7.57
C GLN A 20 11.03 -23.08 -6.33
N SER A 21 10.31 -21.96 -6.50
CA SER A 21 9.56 -21.30 -5.44
C SER A 21 8.54 -20.33 -6.03
N GLY A 22 7.53 -19.98 -5.24
CA GLY A 22 6.53 -19.02 -5.64
C GLY A 22 5.56 -18.68 -4.51
N TRP A 23 4.72 -17.70 -4.80
CA TRP A 23 3.53 -17.43 -4.00
C TRP A 23 2.30 -17.93 -4.75
N TYR A 24 1.28 -18.33 -4.03
CA TYR A 24 -0.03 -18.69 -4.56
C TYR A 24 -1.11 -18.09 -3.66
N ILE A 25 -2.18 -17.59 -4.27
CA ILE A 25 -3.31 -16.99 -3.56
C ILE A 25 -4.53 -17.86 -3.83
N THR A 26 -5.17 -18.33 -2.77
CA THR A 26 -6.41 -19.08 -2.91
C THR A 26 -7.60 -18.12 -2.91
N GLY A 27 -8.35 -18.04 -4.01
CA GLY A 27 -9.58 -17.23 -4.08
C GLY A 27 -10.87 -17.99 -3.78
N GLU A 28 -10.82 -19.32 -3.67
CA GLU A 28 -12.01 -20.19 -3.63
C GLU A 28 -12.55 -20.49 -2.23
N VAL A 29 -11.81 -20.14 -1.18
CA VAL A 29 -12.21 -20.39 0.21
C VAL A 29 -12.73 -19.09 0.83
N GLN A 30 -13.68 -19.17 1.76
CA GLN A 30 -14.30 -18.01 2.45
C GLN A 30 -13.28 -17.01 3.04
N GLU A 31 -12.02 -17.40 3.23
CA GLU A 31 -10.91 -16.52 3.57
C GLU A 31 -9.76 -16.67 2.55
N PRO A 32 -9.26 -15.56 1.98
CA PRO A 32 -8.10 -15.61 1.09
C PRO A 32 -6.84 -16.02 1.86
N LEU A 33 -6.05 -16.90 1.25
CA LEU A 33 -4.85 -17.49 1.85
C LEU A 33 -3.65 -17.19 0.98
N LEU A 34 -2.55 -16.78 1.64
CA LEU A 34 -1.26 -16.66 1.02
C LEU A 34 -0.46 -17.94 1.24
N ILE A 35 -0.03 -18.59 0.17
CA ILE A 35 0.78 -19.78 0.25
C ILE A 35 2.14 -19.48 -0.38
N TYR A 36 3.19 -19.45 0.45
CA TYR A 36 4.55 -19.55 -0.07
C TYR A 36 4.87 -21.02 -0.28
N TRP A 37 5.49 -21.36 -1.41
CA TRP A 37 6.01 -22.69 -1.63
C TRP A 37 7.43 -22.63 -2.16
N ARG A 38 8.21 -23.65 -1.84
CA ARG A 38 9.57 -23.84 -2.35
C ARG A 38 9.86 -25.33 -2.46
N THR A 39 10.53 -25.70 -3.54
CA THR A 39 11.07 -27.04 -3.74
C THR A 39 12.51 -27.08 -3.26
N ILE A 40 12.83 -28.08 -2.44
CA ILE A 40 14.18 -28.38 -1.97
C ILE A 40 14.46 -29.86 -2.27
N GLY A 41 15.32 -30.13 -3.25
CA GLY A 41 15.51 -31.49 -3.76
C GLY A 41 14.25 -32.00 -4.45
N SER A 42 13.68 -33.10 -3.94
CA SER A 42 12.41 -33.68 -4.41
C SER A 42 11.21 -33.29 -3.56
N GLU A 43 11.41 -32.53 -2.48
CA GLU A 43 10.36 -32.18 -1.53
C GLU A 43 9.84 -30.76 -1.77
N THR A 44 8.53 -30.56 -1.65
CA THR A 44 7.90 -29.24 -1.69
C THR A 44 7.46 -28.86 -0.29
N ILE A 45 8.01 -27.76 0.22
CA ILE A 45 7.68 -27.20 1.52
C ILE A 45 6.87 -25.92 1.28
N GLY A 46 5.77 -25.75 2.03
CA GLY A 46 4.94 -24.56 1.91
C GLY A 46 4.50 -24.00 3.25
N PHE A 47 4.33 -22.68 3.30
CA PHE A 47 3.80 -21.96 4.45
C PHE A 47 2.49 -21.29 4.06
N ARG A 48 1.43 -21.61 4.81
CA ARG A 48 0.12 -20.96 4.68
C ARG A 48 0.01 -19.82 5.67
N VAL A 49 -0.24 -18.63 5.16
CA VAL A 49 -0.48 -17.42 5.95
C VAL A 49 -1.90 -16.92 5.66
N PRO A 50 -2.80 -16.89 6.66
CA PRO A 50 -4.11 -16.26 6.52
C PRO A 50 -3.97 -14.76 6.25
N TYR A 51 -4.72 -14.23 5.28
CA TYR A 51 -4.70 -12.79 4.96
C TYR A 51 -5.05 -11.92 6.18
N ILE A 52 -6.05 -12.34 6.97
CA ILE A 52 -6.48 -11.63 8.18
C ILE A 52 -5.34 -11.55 9.20
N LYS A 53 -4.58 -12.63 9.35
CA LYS A 53 -3.43 -12.67 10.25
C LYS A 53 -2.32 -11.73 9.77
N LEU A 54 -1.98 -11.77 8.49
CA LEU A 54 -1.00 -10.86 7.89
C LEU A 54 -1.39 -9.40 8.11
N LEU A 55 -2.66 -9.07 7.83
CA LEU A 55 -3.20 -7.72 8.02
C LEU A 55 -3.12 -7.30 9.49
N SER A 56 -3.55 -8.16 10.42
CA SER A 56 -3.46 -7.92 11.86
C SER A 56 -2.01 -7.71 12.30
N ASP A 57 -1.08 -8.56 11.87
CA ASP A 57 0.33 -8.46 12.24
C ASP A 57 0.96 -7.16 11.71
N VAL A 58 0.63 -6.76 10.48
CA VAL A 58 1.08 -5.49 9.89
C VAL A 58 0.49 -4.28 10.62
N ILE A 59 -0.82 -4.26 10.89
CA ILE A 59 -1.47 -3.17 11.63
C ILE A 59 -0.87 -3.05 13.03
N ASN A 60 -0.66 -4.16 13.73
CA ASN A 60 -0.09 -4.16 15.07
C ASN A 60 1.39 -3.74 15.09
N ALA A 61 2.13 -3.98 14.01
CA ALA A 61 3.51 -3.52 13.88
C ALA A 61 3.60 -2.01 13.58
N VAL A 62 2.60 -1.45 12.91
CA VAL A 62 2.51 -0.03 12.53
C VAL A 62 1.82 0.75 13.67
N ASN A 63 2.51 0.89 14.80
CA ASN A 63 2.05 1.70 15.93
C ASN A 63 2.34 3.20 15.68
N PHE A 64 1.74 3.76 14.64
CA PHE A 64 1.87 5.19 14.31
C PHE A 64 0.57 5.91 14.64
N ASP A 65 0.67 6.99 15.42
CA ASP A 65 -0.42 7.94 15.62
C ASP A 65 -0.50 8.85 14.38
N PHE A 66 -1.49 8.59 13.53
CA PHE A 66 -1.75 9.38 12.33
C PHE A 66 -2.54 10.69 12.63
N GLY A 67 -2.91 10.95 13.88
CA GLY A 67 -3.62 12.16 14.28
C GLY A 67 -4.94 12.35 13.52
N ARG A 68 -5.02 13.42 12.70
CA ARG A 68 -6.19 13.74 11.86
C ARG A 68 -6.09 13.20 10.43
N ASP A 69 -4.92 12.68 10.06
CA ASP A 69 -4.72 12.01 8.79
C ASP A 69 -5.11 10.54 8.93
N THR A 70 -5.30 9.86 7.81
CA THR A 70 -5.71 8.45 7.84
C THR A 70 -4.98 7.64 6.79
N LEU A 71 -4.56 6.45 7.19
CA LEU A 71 -4.05 5.42 6.30
C LEU A 71 -5.20 4.48 5.95
N VAL A 72 -5.37 4.23 4.67
CA VAL A 72 -6.43 3.40 4.11
C VAL A 72 -5.79 2.26 3.33
N LEU A 73 -6.25 1.04 3.58
CA LEU A 73 -5.87 -0.14 2.83
C LEU A 73 -7.12 -0.73 2.18
N VAL A 74 -7.08 -0.86 0.87
CA VAL A 74 -8.15 -1.45 0.06
C VAL A 74 -7.63 -2.67 -0.69
N GLU A 75 -8.51 -3.66 -0.90
CA GLU A 75 -8.28 -4.79 -1.80
C GLU A 75 -9.33 -4.75 -2.91
N ASN A 76 -8.90 -4.54 -4.15
CA ASN A 76 -9.77 -4.48 -5.33
C ASN A 76 -10.97 -3.53 -5.13
N GLY A 77 -10.74 -2.40 -4.44
CA GLY A 77 -11.77 -1.41 -4.08
C GLY A 77 -12.57 -1.72 -2.81
N ARG A 78 -12.41 -2.88 -2.18
CA ARG A 78 -13.00 -3.21 -0.87
C ARG A 78 -12.13 -2.65 0.24
N LEU A 79 -12.69 -1.80 1.10
CA LEU A 79 -12.01 -1.32 2.30
C LEU A 79 -11.66 -2.49 3.23
N LEU A 80 -10.36 -2.70 3.48
CA LEU A 80 -9.88 -3.70 4.43
C LEU A 80 -9.54 -3.07 5.78
N TYR A 81 -8.97 -1.86 5.76
CA TYR A 81 -8.56 -1.17 6.98
C TYR A 81 -8.52 0.35 6.78
N GLN A 82 -8.85 1.07 7.85
CA GLN A 82 -8.70 2.52 7.97
C GLN A 82 -8.19 2.83 9.38
N SER A 83 -7.06 3.55 9.48
CA SER A 83 -6.46 3.84 10.79
C SER A 83 -7.32 4.75 11.65
N ASN A 84 -8.01 5.72 11.05
CA ASN A 84 -8.96 6.58 11.75
C ASN A 84 -10.37 6.43 11.15
N PRO A 85 -11.21 5.50 11.65
CA PRO A 85 -12.52 5.21 11.05
C PRO A 85 -13.55 6.34 11.21
N TYR A 86 -13.27 7.33 12.06
CA TYR A 86 -14.16 8.46 12.29
C TYR A 86 -13.94 9.63 11.32
N VAL A 87 -12.89 9.55 10.49
CA VAL A 87 -12.59 10.58 9.50
C VAL A 87 -13.27 10.23 8.18
N GLU A 88 -14.12 11.14 7.71
CA GLU A 88 -14.70 11.06 6.38
C GLU A 88 -13.62 11.38 5.33
N LEU A 89 -13.34 10.40 4.46
CA LEU A 89 -12.34 10.53 3.39
C LEU A 89 -12.66 11.65 2.40
N GLY A 90 -13.94 12.01 2.23
CA GLY A 90 -14.36 13.11 1.34
C GLY A 90 -13.84 14.49 1.76
N ASN A 91 -13.44 14.65 3.02
CA ASN A 91 -12.85 15.89 3.55
C ASN A 91 -11.32 15.90 3.50
N LEU A 92 -10.71 14.80 3.04
CA LEU A 92 -9.27 14.65 2.88
C LEU A 92 -8.94 14.48 1.39
N GLN A 93 -7.67 14.68 1.06
CA GLN A 93 -7.16 14.36 -0.28
C GLN A 93 -6.12 13.25 -0.15
N PRO A 94 -6.04 12.34 -1.15
CA PRO A 94 -4.98 11.36 -1.20
C PRO A 94 -3.65 12.10 -1.42
N LEU A 95 -2.76 11.99 -0.44
CA LEU A 95 -1.42 12.60 -0.49
C LEU A 95 -0.40 11.63 -1.10
N ALA A 96 -0.59 10.33 -0.86
CA ALA A 96 0.23 9.27 -1.44
C ALA A 96 -0.61 8.01 -1.64
N GLU A 97 -0.43 7.33 -2.77
CA GLU A 97 -1.07 6.07 -3.07
C GLU A 97 -0.05 5.10 -3.66
N GLN A 98 -0.09 3.85 -3.21
CA GLN A 98 0.81 2.81 -3.67
C GLN A 98 0.07 1.47 -3.75
N SER A 99 -0.02 0.92 -4.96
CA SER A 99 -0.43 -0.48 -5.15
C SER A 99 0.70 -1.42 -4.74
N LEU A 100 0.37 -2.49 -4.04
CA LEU A 100 1.35 -3.46 -3.58
C LEU A 100 1.77 -4.40 -4.72
N PRO A 101 3.03 -4.86 -4.76
CA PRO A 101 3.48 -5.82 -5.76
C PRO A 101 2.91 -7.21 -5.49
N TYR A 102 3.13 -8.13 -6.43
CA TYR A 102 2.86 -9.55 -6.24
C TYR A 102 3.51 -10.06 -4.93
N PRO A 103 2.80 -10.82 -4.09
CA PRO A 103 1.49 -11.47 -4.32
C PRO A 103 0.27 -10.63 -3.89
N LEU A 104 0.41 -9.37 -3.51
CA LEU A 104 -0.69 -8.54 -3.04
C LEU A 104 -1.13 -7.54 -4.11
N THR A 105 -1.12 -7.91 -5.38
CA THR A 105 -1.41 -7.00 -6.51
C THR A 105 -2.78 -6.35 -6.45
N GLY A 106 -3.75 -6.99 -5.79
CA GLY A 106 -5.07 -6.41 -5.56
C GLY A 106 -5.11 -5.36 -4.44
N TRP A 107 -4.04 -5.21 -3.66
CA TRP A 107 -3.99 -4.35 -2.49
C TRP A 107 -3.42 -2.98 -2.84
N GLN A 108 -4.03 -1.94 -2.30
CA GLN A 108 -3.55 -0.56 -2.43
C GLN A 108 -3.58 0.13 -1.07
N VAL A 109 -2.44 0.72 -0.72
CA VAL A 109 -2.28 1.56 0.46
C VAL A 109 -2.38 3.02 0.02
N SER A 110 -3.22 3.78 0.70
CA SER A 110 -3.43 5.21 0.43
C SER A 110 -3.33 6.00 1.71
N TYR A 111 -2.56 7.07 1.70
CA TYR A 111 -2.44 8.02 2.80
C TYR A 111 -3.24 9.27 2.48
N TYR A 112 -4.22 9.55 3.31
CA TYR A 112 -5.11 10.70 3.19
C TYR A 112 -4.78 11.74 4.26
N GLY A 113 -4.71 13.00 3.84
CA GLY A 113 -4.48 14.11 4.74
C GLY A 113 -5.05 15.41 4.18
N LYS A 114 -4.86 16.50 4.92
CA LYS A 114 -5.25 17.83 4.45
C LYS A 114 -4.20 18.37 3.49
N ALA A 115 -4.63 18.84 2.31
CA ALA A 115 -3.76 19.57 1.42
C ALA A 115 -3.19 20.80 2.15
N ALA A 116 -1.87 20.96 2.13
CA ALA A 116 -1.21 22.10 2.72
C ALA A 116 -1.73 23.39 2.04
N SER A 117 -2.24 24.34 2.83
CA SER A 117 -2.71 25.62 2.31
C SER A 117 -1.53 26.44 1.80
N THR A 118 -1.30 26.40 0.49
CA THR A 118 -0.29 27.24 -0.19
C THR A 118 -0.62 28.73 -0.07
N THR A 119 -1.89 29.07 0.16
CA THR A 119 -2.35 30.45 0.38
C THR A 119 -1.65 31.11 1.56
N ALA A 120 -1.45 30.38 2.67
CA ALA A 120 -0.72 30.90 3.81
C ALA A 120 0.75 31.17 3.47
N VAL A 121 1.38 30.28 2.68
CA VAL A 121 2.76 30.44 2.23
C VAL A 121 2.90 31.66 1.32
N TYR A 122 1.96 31.87 0.38
CA TYR A 122 1.97 33.05 -0.49
C TYR A 122 1.70 34.35 0.27
N LEU A 123 0.80 34.35 1.27
CA LEU A 123 0.54 35.52 2.10
C LEU A 123 1.76 35.90 2.93
N TRP A 124 2.38 34.95 3.63
CA TRP A 124 3.57 35.21 4.44
C TRP A 124 4.79 35.54 3.58
N GLY A 125 4.98 34.84 2.46
CA GLY A 125 6.04 35.13 1.50
C GLY A 125 5.88 36.52 0.88
N GLY A 126 4.66 36.89 0.46
CA GLY A 126 4.37 38.22 -0.07
C GLY A 126 4.54 39.33 0.96
N ALA A 127 4.05 39.12 2.19
CA ALA A 127 4.24 40.06 3.29
C ALA A 127 5.73 40.27 3.61
N PHE A 128 6.54 39.20 3.58
CA PHE A 128 7.98 39.27 3.80
C PHE A 128 8.69 40.07 2.70
N ILE A 129 8.31 39.89 1.44
CA ILE A 129 8.87 40.66 0.32
C ILE A 129 8.52 42.15 0.46
N LEU A 130 7.27 42.49 0.80
CA LEU A 130 6.86 43.88 1.03
C LEU A 130 7.61 44.50 2.21
N LEU A 131 7.84 43.74 3.28
CA LEU A 131 8.63 44.18 4.43
C LEU A 131 10.09 44.45 4.04
N MET A 132 10.71 43.56 3.26
CA MET A 132 12.06 43.75 2.73
C MET A 132 12.16 45.00 1.86
N LEU A 133 11.19 45.23 0.97
CA LEU A 133 11.12 46.43 0.13
C LEU A 133 10.96 47.71 0.96
N ALA A 134 10.12 47.69 2.00
CA ALA A 134 9.90 48.84 2.88
C ALA A 134 11.12 49.20 3.74
N ILE A 135 11.98 48.22 4.06
CA ILE A 135 13.23 48.46 4.79
C ILE A 135 14.34 49.01 3.88
N MET A 136 14.28 48.70 2.58
CA MET A 136 15.26 49.15 1.58
C MET A 136 14.89 50.48 0.90
N ALA A 137 13.66 50.98 1.10
CA ALA A 137 13.18 52.27 0.61
C ALA A 137 13.43 53.38 1.64
#